data_AF-A0A5P1RGC6-F1
#
_entry.id   AF-A0A5P1RGC6-F1
#
_cell.length_a   1.000
_cell.length_b   1.000
_cell.length_c   1.000
_cell.angle_alpha   90.00
_cell.angle_beta   90.00
_cell.angle_gamma   90.00
#
_symmetry.space_group_name_H-M   'P 1'
#
loop_
_entity.id
_entity.type
_entity.pdbx_description
1 polymer ?
#
loop_
_entity_poly.entity_id
_entity_poly.type
_entity_poly.pdbx_seq_one_letter_code
_entity_poly.pdbx_strand_id
1 'polypeptide(L)'
;MLKLGLTLLIIPCLALMGGYMYEQSLVDDCLDIGGSFDYQNLMCDMQNKQPFIPYMARYPLFVNGGMLLSVLGVFMTVIGLYRPRR
;
A
#
# COMPACT_ATOMS: atom_id res chain seq x y z
N MET A 1 -23.52 0.48 -9.61
CA MET A 1 -23.03 0.40 -8.21
C MET A 1 -22.03 -0.74 -8.03
N LEU A 2 -22.35 -1.97 -8.47
CA LEU A 2 -21.43 -3.10 -8.35
C LEU A 2 -20.06 -2.87 -9.02
N LYS A 3 -20.02 -2.44 -10.29
CA LYS A 3 -18.76 -2.16 -11.00
C LYS A 3 -17.90 -1.11 -10.27
N LEU A 4 -18.52 -0.01 -9.85
CA LEU A 4 -17.82 1.07 -9.14
C LEU A 4 -17.28 0.59 -7.78
N GLY A 5 -18.09 -0.17 -7.02
CA GLY A 5 -17.67 -0.75 -5.74
C GLY A 5 -16.47 -1.69 -5.90
N LEU A 6 -16.50 -2.56 -6.92
CA LEU A 6 -15.37 -3.43 -7.23
C LEU A 6 -14.11 -2.66 -7.63
N THR A 7 -14.24 -1.61 -8.44
CA THR A 7 -13.12 -0.73 -8.79
C THR A 7 -12.52 -0.07 -7.55
N LEU A 8 -13.37 0.50 -6.69
CA LEU A 8 -12.96 1.16 -5.44
C LEU A 8 -12.36 0.18 -4.42
N LEU A 9 -12.74 -1.10 -4.49
CA LEU A 9 -12.19 -2.16 -3.65
C LEU A 9 -10.82 -2.62 -4.12
N ILE A 10 -10.69 -2.92 -5.41
CA ILE A 10 -9.53 -3.62 -5.98
C ILE A 10 -8.36 -2.66 -6.22
N ILE A 11 -8.61 -1.49 -6.82
CA ILE A 11 -7.54 -0.58 -7.23
C ILE A 11 -6.69 -0.13 -6.03
N PRO A 12 -7.27 0.33 -4.90
CA PRO A 12 -6.46 0.73 -3.75
C PRO A 12 -5.65 -0.43 -3.17
N CYS A 13 -6.22 -1.63 -3.08
CA CYS A 13 -5.49 -2.81 -2.61
C CYS A 13 -4.26 -3.12 -3.47
N LEU A 14 -4.41 -3.09 -4.80
CA LEU A 14 -3.28 -3.30 -5.72
C LEU A 14 -2.23 -2.19 -5.63
N ALA A 15 -2.68 -0.94 -5.49
CA ALA A 15 -1.77 0.19 -5.33
C ALA A 15 -0.97 0.11 -4.02
N LEU A 16 -1.62 -0.26 -2.91
CA LEU A 16 -0.97 -0.47 -1.62
C LEU A 16 0.05 -1.61 -1.68
N MET A 17 -0.34 -2.74 -2.28
CA MET A 17 0.54 -3.89 -2.42
C MET A 17 1.74 -3.56 -3.32
N GLY A 18 1.52 -2.90 -4.45
CA GLY A 18 2.57 -2.49 -5.38
C GLY A 18 3.56 -1.51 -4.74
N GLY A 19 3.05 -0.50 -4.02
CA GLY A 19 3.90 0.48 -3.32
C GLY A 19 4.77 -0.17 -2.25
N TYR A 20 4.19 -1.05 -1.43
CA TYR A 20 4.91 -1.78 -0.40
C TYR A 20 5.95 -2.75 -1.00
N MET A 21 5.56 -3.56 -1.98
CA MET A 21 6.46 -4.54 -2.59
C MET A 21 7.61 -3.89 -3.34
N TYR A 22 7.39 -2.76 -4.00
CA TYR A 22 8.44 -2.01 -4.66
C TYR A 22 9.50 -1.52 -3.66
N GLU A 23 9.08 -0.91 -2.56
CA GLU A 23 10.02 -0.47 -1.53
C GLU A 23 10.72 -1.66 -0.87
N GLN A 24 9.98 -2.73 -0.57
CA GLN A 24 10.55 -3.95 0.00
C GLN A 24 11.65 -4.52 -0.90
N SER A 25 11.47 -4.51 -2.23
CA SER A 25 12.51 -4.92 -3.18
C SER A 25 13.79 -4.08 -3.05
N LEU A 26 13.66 -2.75 -2.90
CA LEU A 26 14.82 -1.87 -2.73
C LEU A 26 15.53 -2.09 -1.38
N VAL A 27 14.76 -2.38 -0.34
CA VAL A 27 15.28 -2.73 0.98
C VAL A 27 16.06 -4.04 0.90
N ASP A 28 15.46 -5.08 0.30
CA ASP A 28 16.07 -6.40 0.16
C ASP A 28 17.37 -6.31 -0.66
N ASP A 29 17.37 -5.60 -1.79
CA ASP A 29 18.57 -5.36 -2.62
C ASP A 29 19.70 -4.69 -1.81
N CYS A 30 19.35 -3.72 -0.95
CA CYS A 30 20.32 -3.02 -0.10
C CYS A 30 20.89 -3.90 1.00
N LEU A 31 20.05 -4.72 1.63
CA LEU A 31 20.46 -5.64 2.69
C LEU A 31 21.33 -6.78 2.13
N ASP A 32 21.04 -7.26 0.92
CA ASP A 32 21.79 -8.33 0.26
C ASP A 32 23.24 -7.93 -0.05
N ILE A 33 23.50 -6.65 -0.34
CA ILE A 33 24.86 -6.12 -0.51
C ILE A 33 25.54 -5.74 0.82
N GLY A 34 24.87 -6.00 1.96
CA GLY A 34 25.39 -5.71 3.31
C GLY A 34 25.23 -4.25 3.75
N GLY A 35 24.43 -3.46 3.04
CA GLY A 35 24.11 -2.08 3.39
C GLY A 35 23.00 -1.95 4.44
N SER A 36 22.65 -0.71 4.76
CA SER A 36 21.51 -0.36 5.61
C SER A 36 20.61 0.62 4.87
N PHE A 37 19.32 0.28 4.71
CA PHE A 37 18.40 1.13 3.95
C PHE A 37 18.01 2.39 4.74
N ASP A 38 18.23 3.57 4.15
CA ASP A 38 17.75 4.86 4.65
C ASP A 38 16.31 5.08 4.18
N TYR A 39 15.37 4.90 5.11
CA TYR A 39 13.93 5.02 4.86
C TYR A 39 13.45 6.48 4.66
N GLN A 40 14.23 7.48 5.06
CA GLN A 40 13.89 8.89 4.86
C GLN A 40 14.25 9.35 3.44
N ASN A 41 15.43 8.94 2.97
CA ASN A 41 15.94 9.32 1.66
C ASN A 41 15.68 8.28 0.57
N LEU A 42 15.18 7.09 0.93
CA LEU A 42 14.91 5.95 0.05
C LEU A 42 16.18 5.49 -0.71
N MET A 43 17.29 5.38 0.02
CA MET A 43 18.59 5.03 -0.54
C MET A 43 19.31 3.99 0.32
N CYS A 44 20.25 3.26 -0.27
CA CYS A 44 21.11 2.35 0.48
C CYS A 44 22.31 3.10 1.08
N ASP A 45 22.45 3.08 2.41
CA ASP A 45 23.61 3.62 3.13
C ASP A 45 24.59 2.48 3.47
N MET A 46 25.82 2.58 2.96
CA MET A 46 26.88 1.59 3.18
C MET A 46 27.76 1.91 4.38
N GLN A 47 27.61 3.09 4.98
CA GLN A 47 28.52 3.62 6.00
C GLN A 47 27.88 3.57 7.39
N ASN A 48 26.59 3.89 7.50
CA ASN A 48 25.90 3.97 8.77
C ASN A 48 24.77 2.96 8.89
N LYS A 49 24.47 2.55 10.13
CA LYS A 49 23.26 1.80 10.43
C LYS A 49 22.07 2.76 10.52
N GLN A 50 21.10 2.54 9.65
CA GLN A 50 19.86 3.29 9.56
C GLN A 50 18.76 2.62 10.40
N PRO A 51 17.92 3.38 11.12
CA PRO A 51 16.81 2.82 11.87
C PRO A 51 15.69 2.37 10.93
N PHE A 52 15.05 1.24 11.25
CA PHE A 52 13.85 0.81 10.54
C PHE A 52 12.68 1.78 10.77
N ILE A 53 12.05 2.24 9.69
CA ILE A 53 10.84 3.06 9.74
C ILE A 53 9.74 2.40 8.90
N PRO A 54 8.64 1.95 9.51
CA PRO A 54 7.61 1.21 8.79
C PRO A 54 6.94 2.07 7.70
N TYR A 55 6.63 1.45 6.57
CA TYR A 55 6.00 2.09 5.40
C TYR A 55 4.75 2.91 5.77
N MET A 56 3.88 2.34 6.61
CA MET A 56 2.65 2.98 7.07
C MET A 56 2.88 4.24 7.95
N ALA A 57 4.04 4.37 8.60
CA ALA A 57 4.39 5.60 9.31
C ALA A 57 4.88 6.71 8.37
N ARG A 58 5.49 6.35 7.24
CA ARG A 58 6.00 7.31 6.23
C ARG A 58 4.94 7.72 5.21
N TYR A 59 4.01 6.82 4.88
CA TYR A 59 2.94 7.06 3.92
C TYR A 59 1.53 6.92 4.55
N PRO A 60 1.23 7.61 5.66
CA PRO A 60 -0.01 7.40 6.42
C PRO A 60 -1.26 7.77 5.62
N LEU A 61 -1.21 8.85 4.83
CA LEU A 61 -2.34 9.27 3.99
C LEU A 61 -2.63 8.25 2.88
N PHE A 62 -1.59 7.68 2.28
CA PHE A 62 -1.74 6.68 1.22
C PHE A 62 -2.31 5.39 1.79
N VAL A 63 -1.76 4.89 2.89
CA VAL A 63 -2.22 3.64 3.53
C VAL A 63 -3.62 3.78 4.09
N ASN A 64 -3.87 4.78 4.94
CA ASN A 64 -5.18 4.96 5.57
C ASN A 64 -6.25 5.37 4.55
N GLY A 65 -5.90 6.24 3.59
CA GLY A 65 -6.79 6.64 2.51
C GLY A 65 -7.16 5.46 1.60
N GLY A 66 -6.18 4.64 1.22
CA GLY A 66 -6.40 3.43 0.45
C GLY A 66 -7.31 2.43 1.18
N MET A 67 -7.06 2.20 2.48
CA MET A 67 -7.92 1.36 3.31
C MET A 67 -9.36 1.89 3.40
N LEU A 68 -9.54 3.19 3.62
CA LEU A 68 -10.87 3.82 3.67
C LEU A 68 -11.62 3.68 2.34
N LEU A 69 -10.94 3.88 1.20
CA LEU A 69 -11.52 3.67 -0.12
C LEU A 69 -11.93 2.21 -0.33
N SER A 70 -11.08 1.25 0.08
CA SER A 70 -11.43 -0.16 0.00
C SER A 70 -12.66 -0.50 0.85
N VAL A 71 -12.76 0.04 2.08
CA VAL A 71 -13.94 -0.14 2.95
C VAL A 71 -15.21 0.40 2.29
N LEU A 72 -15.16 1.61 1.73
CA LEU A 72 -16.27 2.16 0.95
C LEU A 72 -16.63 1.28 -0.26
N GLY A 73 -15.61 0.72 -0.93
CA GLY A 73 -15.77 -0.19 -2.05
C GLY A 73 -16.53 -1.46 -1.66
N VAL A 74 -16.22 -2.04 -0.49
CA VAL A 74 -16.96 -3.19 0.07
C VAL A 74 -18.43 -2.82 0.25
N PHE A 75 -18.74 -1.72 0.95
CA PHE A 75 -20.12 -1.32 1.20
C PHE A 75 -20.90 -1.11 -0.11
N MET A 76 -20.31 -0.42 -1.08
CA MET A 76 -20.93 -0.21 -2.40
C MET A 76 -21.14 -1.51 -3.18
N THR A 77 -20.23 -2.47 -3.04
CA THR A 77 -20.32 -3.78 -3.69
C THR A 77 -21.45 -4.61 -3.09
N VAL A 78 -21.52 -4.67 -1.76
CA VAL A 78 -22.61 -5.36 -1.02
C VAL A 78 -23.96 -4.74 -1.38
N ILE A 79 -24.10 -3.41 -1.26
CA ILE A 79 -25.35 -2.72 -1.62
C ILE A 79 -25.71 -3.01 -3.09
N GLY A 80 -24.73 -2.99 -3.99
CA GLY A 80 -24.94 -3.29 -5.41
C GLY A 80 -25.38 -4.73 -5.69
N LEU A 81 -24.95 -5.70 -4.86
CA LEU A 81 -25.29 -7.11 -5.00
C LEU A 81 -26.70 -7.42 -4.46
N TYR A 82 -27.07 -6.81 -3.32
CA TYR A 82 -28.35 -7.05 -2.66
C TYR A 82 -29.50 -6.16 -3.16
N ARG A 83 -29.22 -5.21 -4.07
CA ARG A 83 -30.28 -4.42 -4.69
C ARG A 83 -31.02 -5.30 -5.71
N PRO A 84 -32.34 -5.50 -5.57
CA PRO A 84 -33.10 -6.32 -6.51
C PRO A 84 -32.98 -5.71 -7.92
N ARG A 85 -32.70 -6.56 -8.91
CA ARG A 85 -32.83 -6.18 -10.32
C ARG A 85 -34.31 -5.87 -10.55
N ARG A 86 -34.62 -4.59 -10.81
CA ARG A 86 -35.91 -4.21 -11.40
C ARG A 86 -36.04 -4.80 -12.80
#